data_AF-A0A7C6UIX4-F1
#
_entry.id   AF-A0A7C6UIX4-F1
#
_cell.length_a   1.000
_cell.length_b   1.000
_cell.length_c   1.000
_cell.angle_alpha   90.00
_cell.angle_beta   90.00
_cell.angle_gamma   90.00
#
_symmetry.space_group_name_H-M   'P 1'
#
loop_
_entity.id
_entity.type
_entity.pdbx_description
1 polymer ?
#
loop_
_entity_poly.entity_id
_entity_poly.type
_entity_poly.pdbx_seq_one_letter_code
_entity_poly.pdbx_strand_id
1 'polypeptide(L)'
;MVTNTDQMKKPKTTSQDIDETLKTCPYCNFGNNLQAQYCKKCGKKLNQNFISRFNNDLNLFAVFIGLAVSCIVLIISSLIVGYIIVAATLDVSIFVAVVLMFMVFCGGITTGIVGCDDVKEGARNGIFMSLIAMVILGFVVASILFITMGIAATISQSLQPYYSSLASTSGTTSTTSSTTSNSSELVFTIIKGILIMVLVFISGAVGGSFGVFLKKGLKDL
;
A
#
# COMPACT_ATOMS: atom_id res chain seq x y z
N MET A 1 53.27 -39.38 45.16
CA MET A 1 51.79 -39.45 45.23
C MET A 1 51.23 -38.38 44.31
N VAL A 2 50.18 -38.73 43.59
CA VAL A 2 49.40 -37.96 42.60
C VAL A 2 49.98 -37.90 41.17
N THR A 3 49.21 -38.59 40.32
CA THR A 3 49.21 -38.84 38.88
C THR A 3 48.75 -37.63 38.05
N ASN A 4 49.18 -37.55 36.78
CA ASN A 4 48.23 -37.46 35.66
C ASN A 4 48.90 -37.75 34.32
N THR A 5 48.19 -38.52 33.50
CA THR A 5 48.64 -39.14 32.26
C THR A 5 48.03 -38.36 31.10
N ASP A 6 48.81 -37.49 30.45
CA ASP A 6 48.40 -36.83 29.20
C ASP A 6 48.58 -37.81 28.04
N GLN A 7 47.52 -38.56 27.73
CA GLN A 7 47.42 -39.34 26.51
C GLN A 7 47.06 -38.43 25.34
N MET A 8 48.04 -38.21 24.46
CA MET A 8 47.83 -37.71 23.11
C MET A 8 46.75 -38.54 22.39
N LYS A 9 45.65 -37.90 21.99
CA LYS A 9 44.68 -38.50 21.06
C LYS A 9 44.64 -37.70 19.75
N LYS A 10 45.34 -38.24 18.75
CA LYS A 10 45.26 -37.86 17.34
C LYS A 10 43.83 -38.07 16.78
N PRO A 11 43.50 -37.44 15.64
CA PRO A 11 42.13 -37.10 15.26
C PRO A 11 41.34 -38.34 14.84
N LYS A 12 40.11 -38.47 15.35
CA LYS A 12 39.11 -39.33 14.73
C LYS A 12 38.46 -38.54 13.60
N THR A 13 38.96 -38.75 12.40
CA THR A 13 38.17 -38.61 11.17
C THR A 13 37.03 -39.62 11.26
N THR A 14 35.90 -39.19 11.82
CA THR A 14 34.64 -39.90 11.64
C THR A 14 33.96 -39.26 10.45
N SER A 15 34.22 -39.83 9.29
CA SER A 15 33.33 -39.74 8.14
C SER A 15 32.01 -40.38 8.55
N GLN A 16 31.09 -39.58 9.07
CA GLN A 16 29.67 -39.88 9.07
C GLN A 16 29.03 -38.87 8.13
N ASP A 17 28.81 -39.33 6.90
CA ASP A 17 27.72 -38.86 6.05
C ASP A 17 26.42 -38.91 6.87
N ILE A 18 26.15 -37.82 7.56
CA ILE A 18 24.79 -37.42 7.85
C ILE A 18 24.56 -36.32 6.82
N ASP A 19 23.76 -36.65 5.79
CA ASP A 19 23.09 -35.67 4.94
C ASP A 19 22.10 -34.86 5.80
N GLU A 20 22.62 -34.21 6.85
CA GLU A 20 21.99 -33.06 7.46
C GLU A 20 22.11 -32.00 6.38
N THR A 21 21.08 -31.92 5.56
CA THR A 21 20.83 -30.80 4.67
C THR A 21 21.12 -29.52 5.46
N LEU A 22 22.28 -28.90 5.20
CA LEU A 22 22.74 -27.71 5.92
C LEU A 22 22.13 -26.48 5.25
N LYS A 23 21.54 -25.59 6.04
CA LYS A 23 21.06 -24.29 5.55
C LYS A 23 22.18 -23.26 5.66
N THR A 24 22.69 -22.84 4.51
CA THR A 24 23.72 -21.80 4.42
C THR A 24 23.14 -20.44 4.79
N CYS A 25 23.82 -19.71 5.67
CA CYS A 25 23.41 -18.35 6.02
C CYS A 25 23.69 -17.38 4.87
N PRO A 26 22.70 -16.63 4.36
CA PRO A 26 22.90 -15.70 3.24
C PRO A 26 23.78 -14.48 3.59
N TYR A 27 24.07 -14.25 4.87
CA TYR A 27 24.84 -13.10 5.32
C TYR A 27 26.31 -13.39 5.62
N CYS A 28 26.65 -14.62 6.01
CA CYS A 28 28.01 -14.98 6.42
C CYS A 28 28.50 -16.31 5.84
N ASN A 29 27.72 -16.92 4.94
CA ASN A 29 27.97 -18.21 4.30
C ASN A 29 28.26 -19.36 5.27
N PHE A 30 27.89 -19.21 6.55
CA PHE A 30 28.07 -20.26 7.54
C PHE A 30 26.97 -21.30 7.41
N GLY A 31 27.36 -22.57 7.31
CA GLY A 31 26.43 -23.70 7.30
C GLY A 31 25.80 -23.90 8.68
N ASN A 32 24.49 -23.71 8.79
CA ASN A 32 23.73 -24.00 10.01
C ASN A 32 22.86 -25.22 9.79
N ASN A 33 22.45 -25.83 10.91
CA ASN A 33 21.43 -26.88 10.87
C ASN A 33 20.15 -26.34 10.19
N LEU A 34 19.48 -27.16 9.38
CA LEU A 34 18.26 -26.80 8.64
C LEU A 34 17.16 -26.24 9.54
N GLN A 35 17.07 -26.73 10.78
CA GLN A 35 16.08 -26.28 11.75
C GLN A 35 16.49 -25.03 12.54
N ALA A 36 17.70 -24.49 12.31
CA ALA A 36 18.17 -23.30 13.01
C ALA A 36 17.40 -22.05 12.56
N GLN A 37 16.72 -21.38 13.51
CA GLN A 37 16.04 -20.11 13.24
C GLN A 37 17.01 -18.93 13.10
N TYR A 38 18.17 -19.00 13.75
CA TYR A 38 19.20 -17.96 13.76
C TYR A 38 20.54 -18.55 13.38
N CYS A 39 21.37 -17.78 12.68
CA CYS A 39 22.71 -18.18 12.34
C CYS A 39 23.59 -18.19 13.59
N LYS A 40 24.26 -19.32 13.84
CA LYS A 40 25.16 -19.50 14.99
C LYS A 40 26.36 -18.56 14.97
N LYS A 41 26.80 -18.12 13.79
CA LYS A 41 27.97 -17.25 13.61
C LYS A 41 27.64 -15.75 13.63
N CYS A 42 26.59 -15.33 12.93
CA CYS A 42 26.27 -13.90 12.79
C CYS A 42 25.01 -13.46 13.54
N GLY A 43 24.31 -14.37 14.23
CA GLY A 43 23.08 -14.09 14.98
C GLY A 43 21.87 -13.74 14.12
N LYS A 44 22.02 -13.58 12.80
CA LYS A 44 20.92 -13.17 11.91
C LYS A 44 19.92 -14.30 11.69
N LYS A 45 18.63 -13.94 11.63
CA LYS A 45 17.54 -14.90 11.44
C LYS A 45 17.63 -15.56 10.06
N LEU A 46 17.72 -16.89 10.03
CA LEU A 46 17.84 -17.71 8.82
C LEU A 46 16.48 -17.93 8.14
N ASN A 47 15.40 -17.96 8.91
CA ASN A 47 14.03 -18.06 8.42
C ASN A 47 13.30 -16.74 8.68
N GLN A 48 13.39 -15.82 7.72
CA GLN A 48 12.63 -14.57 7.76
C GLN A 48 11.26 -14.80 7.14
N ASN A 49 10.20 -14.56 7.92
CA ASN A 49 8.84 -14.49 7.41
C ASN A 49 8.71 -13.33 6.40
N PHE A 50 7.74 -13.40 5.50
CA PHE A 50 7.46 -12.35 4.51
C PHE A 50 7.37 -10.95 5.13
N ILE A 51 6.73 -10.83 6.30
CA ILE A 51 6.59 -9.57 7.05
C ILE A 51 7.94 -9.02 7.50
N SER A 52 8.85 -9.89 7.95
CA SER A 52 10.20 -9.48 8.39
C SER A 52 11.06 -9.02 7.22
N ARG A 53 10.87 -9.59 6.02
CA ARG A 53 11.52 -9.10 4.80
C ARG A 53 10.94 -7.76 4.40
N PHE A 54 9.61 -7.66 4.31
CA PHE A 54 8.93 -6.42 3.95
C PHE A 54 9.40 -5.25 4.82
N ASN A 55 9.35 -5.39 6.16
CA ASN A 55 9.78 -4.34 7.08
C ASN A 55 11.26 -3.95 6.95
N ASN A 56 12.13 -4.90 6.61
CA ASN A 56 13.56 -4.62 6.46
C ASN A 56 13.90 -3.92 5.14
N ASP A 57 13.01 -4.01 4.16
CA ASP A 57 13.12 -3.38 2.85
C ASP A 57 12.31 -2.06 2.79
N LEU A 58 11.65 -1.67 3.88
CA LEU A 58 10.89 -0.43 3.95
C LEU A 58 11.78 0.76 4.28
N ASN A 59 11.82 1.73 3.37
CA ASN A 59 12.46 3.02 3.62
C ASN A 59 11.41 4.10 3.89
N LEU A 60 11.06 4.28 5.16
CA LEU A 60 10.01 5.22 5.58
C LEU A 60 10.27 6.66 5.13
N PHE A 61 11.52 7.12 5.15
CA PHE A 61 11.86 8.47 4.74
C PHE A 61 11.50 8.73 3.27
N ALA A 62 11.86 7.79 2.40
CA ALA A 62 11.53 7.90 0.98
C ALA A 62 10.03 7.81 0.71
N VAL A 63 9.31 6.97 1.47
CA VAL A 63 7.86 6.87 1.40
C VAL A 63 7.20 8.20 1.79
N PHE A 64 7.69 8.90 2.82
CA PHE A 64 7.19 10.22 3.20
C PHE A 64 7.42 11.28 2.11
N ILE A 65 8.59 11.30 1.48
CA ILE A 65 8.86 12.20 0.35
C ILE A 65 7.95 11.88 -0.83
N GLY A 66 7.80 10.61 -1.17
CA GLY A 66 6.89 10.17 -2.22
C GLY A 66 5.44 10.56 -1.95
N LEU A 67 4.98 10.44 -0.70
CA LEU A 67 3.65 10.88 -0.29
C LEU A 67 3.47 12.40 -0.47
N ALA A 68 4.47 13.20 -0.09
CA ALA A 68 4.43 14.65 -0.27
C ALA A 68 4.33 15.03 -1.76
N VAL A 69 5.12 14.39 -2.63
CA VAL A 69 5.04 14.61 -4.08
C VAL A 69 3.69 14.17 -4.63
N SER A 70 3.15 13.04 -4.16
CA SER A 70 1.80 12.63 -4.53
C SER A 70 0.75 13.65 -4.16
N CYS A 71 0.79 14.26 -2.97
CA CYS A 71 -0.15 15.32 -2.61
C CYS A 71 -0.08 16.51 -3.58
N ILE A 72 1.12 16.92 -3.99
CA ILE A 72 1.31 18.00 -4.97
C ILE A 72 0.71 17.59 -6.33
N VAL A 73 1.02 16.37 -6.79
CA VAL A 73 0.49 15.85 -8.06
C VAL A 73 -1.03 15.72 -8.01
N LEU A 74 -1.62 15.33 -6.89
CA LEU A 74 -3.08 15.27 -6.72
C LEU A 74 -3.70 16.64 -6.94
N ILE A 75 -3.15 17.69 -6.32
CA ILE A 75 -3.67 19.07 -6.46
C ILE A 75 -3.56 19.54 -7.91
N ILE A 76 -2.43 19.30 -8.58
CA ILE A 76 -2.24 19.71 -9.97
C ILE A 76 -3.18 18.93 -10.90
N SER A 77 -3.28 17.62 -10.70
CA SER A 77 -4.10 16.72 -11.53
C SER A 77 -5.58 17.00 -11.37
N SER A 78 -6.04 17.36 -10.16
CA SER A 78 -7.45 17.71 -9.94
C SER A 78 -7.84 19.00 -10.66
N LEU A 79 -6.94 19.99 -10.72
CA LEU A 79 -7.18 21.24 -11.44
C LEU A 79 -7.22 21.05 -12.97
N ILE A 80 -6.24 20.32 -13.52
CA ILE A 80 -6.12 20.15 -14.98
C ILE A 80 -7.22 19.24 -15.51
N VAL A 81 -7.46 18.11 -14.86
CA VAL A 81 -8.36 17.09 -15.38
C VAL A 81 -9.83 17.43 -15.09
N GLY A 82 -10.10 18.28 -14.07
CA GLY A 82 -11.44 18.83 -13.82
C GLY A 82 -12.02 19.62 -15.01
N TYR A 83 -11.16 20.33 -15.75
CA TYR A 83 -11.55 21.03 -16.99
C TYR A 83 -12.02 20.07 -18.09
N ILE A 84 -11.40 18.89 -18.19
CA ILE A 84 -11.67 17.90 -19.24
C ILE A 84 -13.03 17.20 -19.01
N ILE A 85 -13.45 17.03 -17.75
CA ILE A 85 -14.74 16.38 -17.41
C ILE A 85 -15.93 17.15 -17.97
N VAL A 86 -15.90 18.49 -17.90
CA VAL A 86 -16.97 19.34 -18.44
C VAL A 86 -17.11 19.15 -19.96
N ALA A 87 -16.02 18.80 -20.64
CA ALA A 87 -15.99 18.64 -22.09
C ALA A 87 -16.31 17.22 -22.59
N ALA A 88 -15.96 16.17 -21.83
CA ALA A 88 -15.89 14.80 -22.35
C ALA A 88 -16.99 13.83 -21.86
N THR A 89 -17.91 14.24 -20.98
CA THR A 89 -18.99 13.37 -20.42
C THR A 89 -18.50 12.01 -19.86
N LEU A 90 -17.26 11.96 -19.38
CA LEU A 90 -16.68 10.73 -18.83
C LEU A 90 -17.31 10.40 -17.46
N ASP A 91 -17.46 9.11 -17.18
CA ASP A 91 -17.92 8.61 -15.89
C ASP A 91 -16.97 9.05 -14.77
N VAL A 92 -17.52 9.71 -13.75
CA VAL A 92 -16.81 10.27 -12.59
C VAL A 92 -15.95 9.21 -11.89
N SER A 93 -16.40 7.95 -11.84
CA SER A 93 -15.64 6.87 -11.21
C SER A 93 -14.33 6.56 -11.95
N ILE A 94 -14.35 6.61 -13.29
CA ILE A 94 -13.16 6.37 -14.12
C ILE A 94 -12.18 7.53 -13.95
N PHE A 95 -12.69 8.75 -13.89
CA PHE A 95 -11.88 9.94 -13.62
C PHE A 95 -11.13 9.82 -12.28
N VAL A 96 -11.85 9.50 -11.19
CA VAL A 96 -11.22 9.34 -9.86
C VAL A 96 -10.14 8.26 -9.92
N ALA A 97 -10.41 7.14 -10.60
CA ALA A 97 -9.43 6.07 -10.76
C ALA A 97 -8.14 6.53 -11.46
N VAL A 98 -8.26 7.28 -12.56
CA VAL A 98 -7.11 7.79 -13.32
C VAL A 98 -6.28 8.78 -12.50
N VAL A 99 -6.94 9.71 -11.80
CA VAL A 99 -6.26 10.69 -10.94
C VAL A 99 -5.51 9.99 -9.80
N LEU A 100 -6.14 9.02 -9.14
CA LEU A 100 -5.50 8.24 -8.07
C LEU A 100 -4.33 7.40 -8.59
N MET A 101 -4.49 6.74 -9.75
CA MET A 101 -3.40 5.98 -10.36
C MET A 101 -2.22 6.88 -10.70
N PHE A 102 -2.45 8.05 -11.28
CA PHE A 102 -1.39 8.99 -11.66
C PHE A 102 -0.67 9.58 -10.44
N MET A 103 -1.43 10.01 -9.42
CA MET A 103 -0.90 10.48 -8.14
C MET A 103 0.05 9.46 -7.52
N VAL A 104 -0.43 8.21 -7.36
CA VAL A 104 0.30 7.14 -6.70
C VAL A 104 1.48 6.66 -7.56
N PHE A 105 1.36 6.71 -8.89
CA PHE A 105 2.46 6.43 -9.81
C PHE A 105 3.61 7.43 -9.62
N CYS A 106 3.33 8.73 -9.65
CA CYS A 106 4.36 9.77 -9.52
C CYS A 106 5.04 9.78 -8.14
N GLY A 107 4.29 9.60 -7.06
CA GLY A 107 4.90 9.46 -5.74
C GLY A 107 5.63 8.13 -5.57
N GLY A 108 5.17 7.06 -6.22
CA GLY A 108 5.90 5.80 -6.34
C GLY A 108 7.26 6.01 -7.01
N ILE A 109 7.31 6.68 -8.16
CA ILE A 109 8.57 7.04 -8.86
C ILE A 109 9.51 7.77 -7.91
N THR A 110 9.01 8.81 -7.23
CA THR A 110 9.81 9.60 -6.30
C THR A 110 10.37 8.74 -5.16
N THR A 111 9.55 7.85 -4.60
CA THR A 111 9.95 6.91 -3.55
C THR A 111 11.07 5.98 -4.05
N GLY A 112 10.95 5.47 -5.27
CA GLY A 112 11.95 4.63 -5.92
C GLY A 112 13.28 5.34 -6.14
N ILE A 113 13.25 6.59 -6.62
CA ILE A 113 14.45 7.37 -6.91
C ILE A 113 15.22 7.70 -5.63
N VAL A 114 14.52 8.17 -4.59
CA VAL A 114 15.15 8.71 -3.39
C VAL A 114 15.65 7.60 -2.46
N GLY A 115 14.90 6.52 -2.30
CA GLY A 115 15.09 5.60 -1.18
C GLY A 115 15.52 4.19 -1.46
N CYS A 116 15.50 3.76 -2.73
CA CYS A 116 15.59 2.34 -3.07
C CYS A 116 16.80 2.09 -3.97
N ASP A 117 17.47 0.95 -3.78
CA ASP A 117 18.58 0.52 -4.63
C ASP A 117 18.20 -0.65 -5.55
N ASP A 118 17.20 -1.43 -5.15
CA ASP A 118 16.68 -2.56 -5.94
C ASP A 118 15.24 -2.35 -6.40
N VAL A 119 14.93 -2.87 -7.60
CA VAL A 119 13.57 -2.78 -8.17
C VAL A 119 12.52 -3.46 -7.26
N LYS A 120 12.91 -4.52 -6.56
CA LYS A 120 12.05 -5.22 -5.59
C LYS A 120 11.79 -4.37 -4.35
N GLU A 121 12.77 -3.61 -3.91
CA GLU A 121 12.63 -2.64 -2.81
C GLU A 121 11.72 -1.49 -3.23
N GLY A 122 11.94 -0.94 -4.44
CA GLY A 122 11.09 0.07 -5.06
C GLY A 122 9.62 -0.37 -5.14
N ALA A 123 9.34 -1.58 -5.62
CA ALA A 123 7.99 -2.12 -5.67
C ALA A 123 7.32 -2.18 -4.28
N ARG A 124 8.04 -2.64 -3.25
CA ARG A 124 7.50 -2.78 -1.89
C ARG A 124 7.23 -1.43 -1.23
N ASN A 125 8.15 -0.48 -1.38
CA ASN A 125 7.97 0.89 -0.90
C ASN A 125 6.82 1.60 -1.65
N GLY A 126 6.69 1.38 -2.95
CA GLY A 126 5.58 1.86 -3.75
C GLY A 126 4.22 1.33 -3.28
N ILE A 127 4.10 0.02 -3.04
CA ILE A 127 2.87 -0.60 -2.50
C ILE A 127 2.54 -0.04 -1.11
N PHE A 128 3.54 0.08 -0.24
CA PHE A 128 3.34 0.60 1.12
C PHE A 128 2.87 2.06 1.10
N MET A 129 3.42 2.86 0.19
CA MET A 129 2.98 4.22 -0.05
C MET A 129 1.53 4.28 -0.55
N SER A 130 1.14 3.43 -1.51
CA SER A 130 -0.26 3.32 -1.96
C SER A 130 -1.21 2.98 -0.81
N LEU A 131 -0.78 2.08 0.08
CA LEU A 131 -1.56 1.70 1.26
C LEU A 131 -1.81 2.91 2.16
N ILE A 132 -0.75 3.66 2.50
CA ILE A 132 -0.85 4.87 3.32
C ILE A 132 -1.76 5.90 2.64
N ALA A 133 -1.55 6.15 1.34
CA ALA A 133 -2.35 7.10 0.58
C ALA A 133 -3.85 6.74 0.58
N MET A 134 -4.19 5.46 0.39
CA MET A 134 -5.57 4.98 0.40
C MET A 134 -6.22 5.06 1.79
N VAL A 135 -5.46 4.79 2.86
CA VAL A 135 -5.96 4.95 4.23
C VAL A 135 -6.26 6.43 4.53
N ILE A 136 -5.35 7.33 4.15
CA ILE A 136 -5.55 8.78 4.32
C ILE A 136 -6.76 9.26 3.50
N LEU A 137 -6.84 8.88 2.23
CA LEU A 137 -7.95 9.25 1.35
C LEU A 137 -9.29 8.71 1.90
N GLY A 138 -9.32 7.45 2.32
CA GLY A 138 -10.51 6.84 2.93
C GLY A 138 -10.95 7.57 4.19
N PHE A 139 -10.00 7.96 5.04
CA PHE A 139 -10.29 8.78 6.23
C PHE A 139 -10.86 10.16 5.87
N VAL A 140 -10.28 10.84 4.88
CA VAL A 140 -10.77 12.15 4.43
C VAL A 140 -12.18 12.06 3.85
N VAL A 141 -12.43 11.09 2.97
CA VAL A 141 -13.76 10.86 2.37
C VAL A 141 -14.79 10.51 3.43
N ALA A 142 -14.46 9.61 4.36
CA ALA A 142 -15.36 9.26 5.47
C ALA A 142 -15.68 10.46 6.35
N SER A 143 -14.69 11.31 6.64
CA SER A 143 -14.88 12.53 7.43
C SER A 143 -15.81 13.52 6.72
N ILE A 144 -15.62 13.75 5.41
CA ILE A 144 -16.49 14.62 4.62
C ILE A 144 -17.93 14.08 4.60
N LEU A 145 -18.09 12.77 4.34
CA LEU A 145 -19.41 12.14 4.33
C LEU A 145 -20.10 12.26 5.69
N PHE A 146 -19.38 12.02 6.79
CA PHE A 146 -19.91 12.17 8.14
C PHE A 146 -20.39 13.60 8.41
N ILE A 147 -19.61 14.61 8.01
CA ILE A 147 -19.99 16.02 8.15
C ILE A 147 -21.23 16.33 7.31
N THR A 148 -21.26 15.92 6.03
CA THR A 148 -22.41 16.20 5.14
C THR A 148 -23.70 15.55 5.63
N MET A 149 -23.62 14.31 6.14
CA MET A 149 -24.77 13.61 6.71
C MET A 149 -25.21 14.26 8.03
N GLY A 150 -24.27 14.71 8.86
CA GLY A 150 -24.58 15.47 10.07
C GLY A 150 -25.31 16.78 9.77
N ILE A 151 -24.86 17.55 8.78
CA ILE A 151 -25.52 18.78 8.32
C ILE A 151 -26.89 18.48 7.72
N ALA A 152 -27.01 17.45 6.87
CA ALA A 152 -28.29 17.06 6.28
C ALA A 152 -29.31 16.64 7.35
N ALA A 153 -28.86 15.93 8.40
CA ALA A 153 -29.70 15.51 9.50
C ALA A 153 -30.19 16.71 10.34
N THR A 154 -29.32 17.67 10.64
CA THR A 154 -29.70 18.86 11.42
C THR A 154 -30.66 19.78 10.64
N ILE A 155 -30.46 19.94 9.33
CA ILE A 155 -31.42 20.66 8.47
C ILE A 155 -32.76 19.92 8.41
N SER A 156 -32.76 18.60 8.29
CA SER A 156 -34.00 17.81 8.26
C SER A 156 -34.79 17.92 9.57
N GLN A 157 -34.11 18.02 10.71
CA GLN A 157 -34.73 18.23 12.02
C GLN A 157 -35.22 19.67 12.23
N SER A 158 -34.54 20.68 11.67
CA SER A 158 -34.95 22.07 11.79
C SER A 158 -36.14 22.43 10.89
N LEU A 159 -36.32 21.73 9.75
CA LEU A 159 -37.49 21.88 8.88
C LEU A 159 -38.68 20.99 9.30
N GLN A 160 -38.49 20.03 10.20
CA GLN A 160 -39.53 19.13 10.71
C GLN A 160 -40.82 19.85 11.21
N PRO A 161 -40.74 20.97 11.98
CA PRO A 161 -41.93 21.74 12.35
C PRO A 161 -42.63 22.46 11.17
N TYR A 162 -41.93 22.72 10.06
CA TYR A 162 -42.49 23.34 8.84
C TYR A 162 -43.22 22.30 7.95
N TYR A 163 -42.73 21.06 7.89
CA TYR A 163 -43.43 19.97 7.21
C TYR A 163 -44.70 19.51 7.93
N SER A 164 -44.71 19.63 9.27
CA SER A 164 -45.87 19.30 10.10
C SER A 164 -47.05 20.26 9.90
N SER A 165 -46.79 21.51 9.48
CA SER A 165 -47.82 22.53 9.20
C SER A 165 -48.24 22.60 7.73
N LEU A 166 -47.39 22.18 6.80
CA LEU A 166 -47.69 22.16 5.36
C LEU A 166 -48.46 20.89 4.91
N ALA A 167 -48.43 19.81 5.70
CA ALA A 167 -49.18 18.59 5.42
C ALA A 167 -50.72 18.76 5.41
N SER A 168 -51.23 19.93 5.81
CA SER A 168 -52.67 20.27 5.73
C SER A 168 -53.08 20.94 4.42
N THR A 169 -52.17 21.25 3.50
CA THR A 169 -52.55 21.81 2.20
C THR A 169 -51.51 21.54 1.11
N SER A 170 -51.93 20.77 0.12
CA SER A 170 -51.28 20.57 -1.20
C SER A 170 -50.10 19.60 -1.25
N GLY A 171 -50.32 18.51 -1.99
CA GLY A 171 -49.29 17.57 -2.37
C GLY A 171 -48.26 18.20 -3.31
N THR A 172 -46.99 17.95 -3.01
CA THR A 172 -45.90 18.00 -3.99
C THR A 172 -44.83 17.02 -3.54
N THR A 173 -44.65 16.00 -4.38
CA THR A 173 -43.52 15.08 -4.50
C THR A 173 -42.32 15.38 -3.61
N SER A 174 -42.22 14.64 -2.51
CA SER A 174 -40.93 14.26 -1.94
C SER A 174 -40.20 13.44 -3.02
N THR A 175 -39.35 14.07 -3.83
CA THR A 175 -38.26 13.35 -4.48
C THR A 175 -37.24 12.97 -3.41
N THR A 176 -37.64 12.04 -2.55
CA THR A 176 -36.72 11.06 -2.03
C THR A 176 -36.29 10.31 -3.29
N SER A 177 -35.14 10.65 -3.85
CA SER A 177 -34.47 9.78 -4.80
C SER A 177 -34.10 8.51 -4.04
N SER A 178 -35.09 7.63 -3.85
CA SER A 178 -34.86 6.23 -3.62
C SER A 178 -34.15 5.77 -4.87
N THR A 179 -32.82 5.76 -4.83
CA THR A 179 -32.06 4.86 -5.68
C THR A 179 -32.54 3.47 -5.33
N THR A 180 -33.60 3.00 -6.00
CA THR A 180 -33.82 1.59 -6.27
C THR A 180 -32.64 1.15 -7.13
N SER A 181 -31.49 1.02 -6.49
CA SER A 181 -30.32 0.39 -7.07
C SER A 181 -30.74 -1.05 -7.30
N ASN A 182 -30.95 -1.41 -8.57
CA ASN A 182 -31.09 -2.80 -8.96
C ASN A 182 -29.92 -3.57 -8.31
N SER A 183 -30.20 -4.71 -7.67
CA SER A 183 -29.18 -5.47 -6.93
C SER A 183 -27.94 -5.76 -7.79
N SER A 184 -28.13 -5.91 -9.10
CA SER A 184 -27.06 -6.02 -10.10
C SER A 184 -26.17 -4.77 -10.20
N GLU A 185 -26.73 -3.56 -10.24
CA GLU A 185 -25.96 -2.30 -10.32
C GLU A 185 -25.10 -2.07 -9.07
N LEU A 186 -25.63 -2.43 -7.89
CA LEU A 186 -24.87 -2.35 -6.64
C LEU A 186 -23.68 -3.32 -6.67
N VAL A 187 -23.88 -4.56 -7.12
CA VAL A 187 -22.80 -5.55 -7.28
C VAL A 187 -21.75 -5.08 -8.29
N PHE A 188 -22.17 -4.55 -9.45
CA PHE A 188 -21.23 -4.00 -10.45
C PHE A 188 -20.43 -2.82 -9.90
N THR A 189 -21.05 -1.96 -9.10
CA THR A 189 -20.37 -0.82 -8.46
C THR A 189 -19.32 -1.27 -7.46
N ILE A 190 -19.63 -2.28 -6.62
CA ILE A 190 -18.68 -2.85 -5.68
C ILE A 190 -17.49 -3.48 -6.42
N ILE A 191 -17.75 -4.29 -7.45
CA ILE A 191 -16.69 -4.93 -8.24
C ILE A 191 -15.79 -3.89 -8.90
N LYS A 192 -16.39 -2.84 -9.51
CA LYS A 192 -15.65 -1.73 -10.11
C LYS A 192 -14.78 -1.02 -9.08
N GLY A 193 -15.30 -0.77 -7.88
CA GLY A 193 -14.54 -0.20 -6.77
C GLY A 193 -13.32 -1.04 -6.38
N ILE A 194 -13.52 -2.35 -6.17
CA ILE A 194 -12.43 -3.28 -5.82
C ILE A 194 -11.35 -3.29 -6.92
N LEU A 195 -11.77 -3.32 -8.19
CA LEU A 195 -10.84 -3.32 -9.32
C LEU A 195 -9.99 -2.03 -9.34
N ILE A 196 -10.62 -0.87 -9.10
CA ILE A 196 -9.91 0.41 -8.98
C ILE A 196 -8.89 0.37 -7.84
N MET A 197 -9.26 -0.13 -6.66
CA MET A 197 -8.33 -0.27 -5.52
C MET A 197 -7.09 -1.08 -5.92
N VAL A 198 -7.29 -2.24 -6.57
CA VAL A 198 -6.21 -3.12 -7.00
C VAL A 198 -5.32 -2.42 -8.03
N LEU A 199 -5.89 -1.71 -9.00
CA LEU A 199 -5.13 -0.95 -10.00
C LEU A 199 -4.29 0.15 -9.36
N VAL A 200 -4.80 0.84 -8.33
CA VAL A 200 -4.02 1.85 -7.60
C VAL A 200 -2.81 1.24 -6.90
N PHE A 201 -2.96 0.07 -6.27
CA PHE A 201 -1.83 -0.65 -5.67
C PHE A 201 -0.78 -1.07 -6.71
N ILE A 202 -1.25 -1.60 -7.85
CA ILE A 202 -0.36 -1.98 -8.96
C ILE A 202 0.38 -0.75 -9.48
N SER A 203 -0.32 0.38 -9.65
CA SER A 203 0.27 1.65 -10.10
C SER A 203 1.40 2.12 -9.18
N GLY A 204 1.22 2.03 -7.86
CA GLY A 204 2.29 2.37 -6.91
C GLY A 204 3.48 1.42 -6.98
N ALA A 205 3.23 0.12 -7.10
CA ALA A 205 4.29 -0.89 -7.28
C ALA A 205 5.12 -0.62 -8.55
N VAL A 206 4.43 -0.36 -9.66
CA VAL A 206 5.06 -0.06 -10.96
C VAL A 206 5.82 1.26 -10.89
N GLY A 207 5.22 2.31 -10.31
CA GLY A 207 5.88 3.60 -10.12
C GLY A 207 7.16 3.47 -9.29
N GLY A 208 7.10 2.77 -8.15
CA GLY A 208 8.26 2.51 -7.29
C GLY A 208 9.38 1.74 -8.00
N SER A 209 9.04 0.72 -8.77
CA SER A 209 10.00 -0.05 -9.56
C SER A 209 10.63 0.79 -10.67
N PHE A 210 9.80 1.57 -11.37
CA PHE A 210 10.23 2.44 -12.46
C PHE A 210 11.13 3.58 -11.96
N GLY A 211 10.87 4.12 -10.77
CA GLY A 211 11.74 5.12 -10.14
C GLY A 211 13.17 4.60 -9.91
N VAL A 212 13.32 3.34 -9.48
CA VAL A 212 14.65 2.71 -9.34
C VAL A 212 15.33 2.52 -10.69
N PHE A 213 14.57 2.14 -11.71
CA PHE A 213 15.09 2.00 -13.07
C PHE A 213 15.62 3.34 -13.59
N LEU A 214 14.86 4.44 -13.42
CA LEU A 214 15.31 5.79 -13.77
C LEU A 214 16.56 6.20 -13.00
N LYS A 215 16.63 5.91 -11.69
CA LYS A 215 17.81 6.19 -10.86
C LYS A 215 19.06 5.51 -11.39
N LYS A 216 18.97 4.24 -11.82
CA LYS A 216 20.10 3.48 -12.38
C LYS A 216 20.50 4.03 -13.74
N GLY A 217 19.53 4.24 -14.64
CA GLY A 217 19.81 4.81 -15.96
C GLY A 217 20.45 6.20 -15.90
N LEU A 218 20.12 7.03 -14.90
CA LEU A 218 20.73 8.35 -14.71
C LEU A 218 22.15 8.28 -14.11
N LYS A 219 22.49 7.22 -13.37
CA LYS A 219 23.85 7.02 -12.82
C LYS A 219 24.83 6.47 -13.85
N ASP A 220 24.33 5.79 -14.88
CA ASP A 220 25.13 5.21 -15.95
C ASP A 220 25.38 6.21 -17.12
N LEU A 221 24.85 7.43 -17.02
CA LEU A 221 25.03 8.53 -17.97
C LEU A 221 26.12 9.49 -17.51
#